data_AF-A0A804R9U0-F1
#
_entry.id   AF-A0A804R9U0-F1
#
_cell.length_a   1.000
_cell.length_b   1.000
_cell.length_c   1.000
_cell.angle_alpha   90.00
_cell.angle_beta   90.00
_cell.angle_gamma   90.00
#
_symmetry.space_group_name_H-M   'P 1'
#
loop_
_entity.id
_entity.type
_entity.pdbx_description
1 polymer ?
#
loop_
_entity_poly.entity_id
_entity_poly.type
_entity_poly.pdbx_seq_one_letter_code
_entity_poly.pdbx_strand_id
1 'polypeptide(L)'
;MEATTALALSSSSLATARRSPEKATAASLSLRRFSATTSLHLRAARSPALRSHQSPFQGWRRRGRAGGLVVRAEMFGQLTTGLESAWNKLRGVDVLTKENIAEPMRDIRRALLEADVSLPVVRRFIESVSEKAVGTDVIRGVRPDQQLVKVVSDELVQLMGGEVSDLVFAKSGPTIILLAGLQGVGKTTVCAKLAFYLKKLGKSCMLVAADVYRPAAIDQLTILGKKVGVPVYSEGTEAKPSQIAKNGLKEAKVNKADVIIVDTAGRLQVDKAMMNELKEVKKAVNPTEVLLVVDAMTGQEAAGLVSSFNDEIGITGAILTKLDGDSRGVWKAN
;
A
#
# COMPACT_ATOMS: atom_id res chain seq x y z
N MET A 1 27.18 4.53 -53.46
CA MET A 1 26.42 3.89 -54.56
C MET A 1 25.13 3.39 -53.91
N GLU A 2 24.19 4.26 -53.54
CA GLU A 2 23.17 4.92 -54.41
C GLU A 2 22.33 3.87 -55.17
N ALA A 3 21.00 3.82 -55.14
CA ALA A 3 19.94 4.83 -55.01
C ALA A 3 18.72 4.21 -54.25
N THR A 4 17.82 4.89 -53.52
CA THR A 4 17.06 6.15 -53.68
C THR A 4 15.91 6.09 -54.69
N THR A 5 14.66 5.93 -54.23
CA THR A 5 13.38 6.52 -54.76
C THR A 5 12.26 6.22 -53.73
N ALA A 6 11.69 7.12 -52.90
CA ALA A 6 10.88 8.34 -53.13
C ALA A 6 9.52 8.03 -53.82
N LEU A 7 8.40 7.98 -53.09
CA LEU A 7 7.41 9.06 -52.78
C LEU A 7 6.25 9.14 -53.80
N ALA A 8 5.00 9.02 -53.32
CA ALA A 8 3.88 9.87 -53.75
C ALA A 8 2.66 9.71 -52.83
N LEU A 9 2.25 10.86 -52.27
CA LEU A 9 1.00 11.14 -51.59
C LEU A 9 -0.15 11.31 -52.60
N SER A 10 -1.39 11.07 -52.18
CA SER A 10 -2.49 11.94 -52.59
C SER A 10 -3.56 12.06 -51.50
N SER A 11 -4.09 13.27 -51.42
CA SER A 11 -4.95 13.87 -50.42
C SER A 11 -6.33 14.20 -51.00
N SER A 12 -7.28 14.48 -50.10
CA SER A 12 -8.50 15.33 -50.22
C SER A 12 -9.75 14.58 -49.70
N SER A 13 -10.78 15.17 -49.07
CA SER A 13 -11.08 16.51 -48.58
C SER A 13 -12.43 16.46 -47.83
N LEU A 14 -12.55 17.22 -46.73
CA LEU A 14 -13.70 17.87 -46.08
C LEU A 14 -15.16 17.32 -46.20
N ALA A 15 -15.85 17.23 -45.05
CA ALA A 15 -17.08 18.01 -44.81
C ALA A 15 -17.47 18.10 -43.31
N THR A 16 -17.80 19.32 -42.93
CA THR A 16 -18.16 19.91 -41.63
C THR A 16 -19.64 19.67 -41.27
N ALA A 17 -19.99 19.50 -39.98
CA ALA A 17 -21.18 20.15 -39.38
C ALA A 17 -21.22 19.98 -37.84
N ARG A 18 -21.17 21.11 -37.13
CA ARG A 18 -21.50 21.29 -35.71
C ARG A 18 -23.02 21.47 -35.54
N ARG A 19 -23.60 21.05 -34.41
CA ARG A 19 -24.72 21.74 -33.73
C ARG A 19 -24.75 21.40 -32.22
N SER A 20 -24.98 22.44 -31.43
CA SER A 20 -24.99 22.54 -29.96
C SER A 20 -26.41 22.35 -29.37
N PRO A 21 -26.60 22.38 -28.02
CA PRO A 21 -27.68 21.69 -27.31
C PRO A 21 -28.91 22.55 -26.97
N GLU A 22 -30.05 21.90 -26.70
CA GLU A 22 -31.26 22.51 -26.13
C GLU A 22 -31.35 22.33 -24.61
N LYS A 23 -31.74 23.42 -23.93
CA LYS A 23 -32.14 23.50 -22.51
C LYS A 23 -33.66 23.34 -22.40
N ALA A 24 -34.15 22.64 -21.37
CA ALA A 24 -35.55 22.69 -20.95
C ALA A 24 -35.68 23.12 -19.47
N THR A 25 -36.18 24.35 -19.33
CA THR A 25 -37.05 24.99 -18.32
C THR A 25 -37.43 24.30 -17.00
N ALA A 26 -37.35 25.14 -15.96
CA ALA A 26 -37.93 25.01 -14.63
C ALA A 26 -39.46 25.22 -14.60
N ALA A 27 -40.11 24.64 -13.60
CA ALA A 27 -41.47 25.01 -13.18
C ALA A 27 -41.51 25.19 -11.66
N SER A 28 -41.81 26.42 -11.26
CA SER A 28 -42.16 26.89 -9.90
C SER A 28 -43.62 26.59 -9.57
N LEU A 29 -43.98 26.38 -8.31
CA LEU A 29 -45.32 26.69 -7.79
C LEU A 29 -45.27 26.99 -6.28
N SER A 30 -46.14 27.92 -5.89
CA SER A 30 -46.07 28.85 -4.77
C SER A 30 -46.83 28.42 -3.51
N LEU A 31 -46.29 28.88 -2.37
CA LEU A 31 -46.93 29.23 -1.09
C LEU A 31 -48.47 29.33 -1.03
N ARG A 32 -49.05 28.72 0.02
CA ARG A 32 -50.17 29.31 0.80
C ARG A 32 -50.00 29.02 2.29
N ARG A 33 -50.01 30.09 3.10
CA ARG A 33 -50.19 30.10 4.55
C ARG A 33 -51.66 29.89 4.89
N PHE A 34 -51.98 29.19 5.98
CA PHE A 34 -53.08 29.54 6.88
C PHE A 34 -52.79 29.04 8.31
N SER A 35 -53.11 29.89 9.27
CA SER A 35 -53.04 29.71 10.72
C SER A 35 -54.43 29.35 11.25
N ALA A 36 -54.52 28.46 12.26
CA ALA A 36 -55.42 28.64 13.40
C ALA A 36 -55.22 27.54 14.47
N THR A 37 -55.15 28.01 15.71
CA THR A 37 -55.27 27.34 17.01
C THR A 37 -56.55 26.51 17.17
N THR A 38 -56.54 25.45 18.01
CA THR A 38 -57.35 25.29 19.25
C THR A 38 -57.14 23.88 19.83
N SER A 39 -57.01 23.81 21.16
CA SER A 39 -56.82 22.66 22.05
C SER A 39 -58.10 21.89 22.38
N LEU A 40 -58.06 20.56 22.52
CA LEU A 40 -58.81 19.81 23.53
C LEU A 40 -58.34 18.34 23.65
N HIS A 41 -58.21 17.88 24.90
CA HIS A 41 -57.85 16.53 25.33
C HIS A 41 -58.98 15.51 25.09
N LEU A 42 -58.68 14.23 24.73
CA LEU A 42 -58.66 13.07 25.66
C LEU A 42 -58.51 11.72 24.90
N ARG A 43 -57.83 10.77 25.55
CA ARG A 43 -57.84 9.29 25.42
C ARG A 43 -57.12 8.59 24.26
N ALA A 44 -55.87 8.24 24.56
CA ALA A 44 -55.30 6.88 24.58
C ALA A 44 -55.79 5.85 23.53
N ALA A 45 -54.92 5.58 22.55
CA ALA A 45 -54.76 4.27 21.95
C ALA A 45 -53.25 3.97 21.84
N ARG A 46 -52.83 2.84 22.42
CA ARG A 46 -51.44 2.34 22.39
C ARG A 46 -51.06 1.93 20.97
N SER A 47 -49.87 2.34 20.51
CA SER A 47 -49.11 1.65 19.48
C SER A 47 -47.61 1.89 19.68
N PRO A 48 -46.74 0.92 19.35
CA PRO A 48 -45.40 0.83 19.90
C PRO A 48 -44.43 1.79 19.21
N ALA A 49 -43.51 2.30 20.03
CA ALA A 49 -42.49 3.27 19.67
C ALA A 49 -41.58 2.79 18.53
N LEU A 50 -41.51 3.58 17.47
CA LEU A 50 -40.34 3.65 16.60
C LEU A 50 -39.16 4.16 17.43
N ARG A 51 -38.26 3.25 17.82
CA ARG A 51 -36.93 3.63 18.33
C ARG A 51 -36.05 3.99 17.15
N SER A 52 -35.67 5.26 17.12
CA SER A 52 -34.53 5.78 16.38
C SER A 52 -33.29 4.93 16.61
N HIS A 53 -32.65 4.48 15.52
CA HIS A 53 -31.31 3.92 15.53
C HIS A 53 -30.33 4.93 16.14
N GLN A 54 -29.93 4.69 17.39
CA GLN A 54 -28.72 5.26 17.96
C GLN A 54 -27.54 4.42 17.45
N SER A 55 -26.56 5.09 16.85
CA SER A 55 -25.27 4.50 16.48
C SER A 55 -24.49 4.11 17.73
N PRO A 56 -23.85 2.93 17.80
CA PRO A 56 -23.13 2.48 19.00
C PRO A 56 -21.69 3.01 19.04
N PHE A 57 -21.44 4.25 18.58
CA PHE A 57 -20.13 4.89 18.63
C PHE A 57 -20.14 6.08 19.58
N GLN A 58 -20.37 5.82 20.87
CA GLN A 58 -20.03 6.77 21.92
C GLN A 58 -19.59 6.00 23.16
N GLY A 59 -18.29 6.02 23.45
CA GLY A 59 -17.80 5.57 24.76
C GLY A 59 -16.47 4.81 24.80
N TRP A 60 -15.47 5.12 23.97
CA TRP A 60 -14.09 4.72 24.27
C TRP A 60 -13.33 5.87 24.92
N ARG A 61 -13.50 5.98 26.25
CA ARG A 61 -12.58 6.72 27.11
C ARG A 61 -11.20 6.07 27.02
N ARG A 62 -10.22 6.77 26.43
CA ARG A 62 -8.80 6.44 26.52
C ARG A 62 -8.38 6.34 27.99
N ARG A 63 -8.05 5.13 28.45
CA ARG A 63 -7.20 4.90 29.62
C ARG A 63 -6.17 3.84 29.25
N GLY A 64 -4.91 4.16 29.56
CA GLY A 64 -3.79 3.22 29.50
C GLY A 64 -2.81 3.53 28.38
N ARG A 65 -1.73 4.24 28.74
CA ARG A 65 -0.46 4.27 28.00
C ARG A 65 -0.03 2.81 27.72
N ALA A 66 -0.29 2.33 26.51
CA ALA A 66 0.52 1.25 25.96
C ALA A 66 1.83 1.88 25.53
N GLY A 67 2.92 1.55 26.21
CA GLY A 67 4.26 1.86 25.73
C GLY A 67 4.37 1.31 24.31
N GLY A 68 4.34 2.20 23.33
CA GLY A 68 4.63 1.85 21.95
C GLY A 68 6.02 1.23 21.97
N LEU A 69 6.13 -0.02 21.52
CA LEU A 69 7.40 -0.60 21.18
C LEU A 69 7.95 0.27 20.04
N VAL A 70 8.77 1.26 20.38
CA VAL A 70 9.51 2.02 19.39
C VAL A 70 10.57 1.05 18.88
N VAL A 71 10.24 0.35 17.80
CA VAL A 71 11.23 -0.38 17.02
C VAL A 71 12.13 0.69 16.42
N ARG A 72 13.27 0.97 17.07
CA ARG A 72 14.37 1.68 16.44
C ARG A 72 14.97 0.71 15.43
N ALA A 73 14.47 0.76 14.19
CA ALA A 73 15.13 0.07 13.10
C ALA A 73 16.48 0.77 12.87
N GLU A 74 17.58 0.07 13.15
CA GLU A 74 18.96 0.55 12.96
C GLU A 74 19.22 1.00 11.51
N MET A 75 18.43 0.50 10.56
CA MET A 75 18.38 0.90 9.15
C MET A 75 18.30 2.43 8.96
N PHE A 76 17.60 3.16 9.85
CA PHE A 76 17.46 4.62 9.74
C PHE A 76 18.57 5.40 10.45
N GLY A 77 19.47 4.72 11.17
CA GLY A 77 20.52 5.38 11.95
C GLY A 77 21.49 6.17 11.08
N GLN A 78 21.97 5.59 9.98
CA GLN A 78 22.90 6.25 9.07
C GLN A 78 22.26 7.43 8.35
N LEU A 79 21.01 7.28 7.90
CA LEU A 79 20.24 8.38 7.33
C LEU A 79 20.10 9.52 8.34
N THR A 80 19.77 9.21 9.59
CA THR A 80 19.62 10.20 10.66
C THR A 80 20.91 11.00 10.86
N THR A 81 22.06 10.32 10.98
CA THR A 81 23.36 10.99 11.15
C THR A 81 23.73 11.87 9.95
N GLY A 82 23.48 11.40 8.73
CA GLY A 82 23.75 12.17 7.51
C GLY A 82 22.88 13.42 7.40
N LEU A 83 21.61 13.33 7.78
CA LEU A 83 20.70 14.48 7.87
C LEU A 83 21.12 15.47 8.97
N GLU A 84 21.54 14.97 10.14
CA GLU A 84 22.06 15.81 11.23
C GLU A 84 23.30 16.60 10.82
N SER A 85 24.23 15.99 10.09
CA SER A 85 25.39 16.69 9.51
C SER A 85 24.95 17.85 8.61
N ALA A 86 23.98 17.60 7.72
CA ALA A 86 23.46 18.60 6.81
C ALA A 86 22.82 19.79 7.55
N TRP A 87 22.06 19.54 8.62
CA TRP A 87 21.44 20.61 9.42
C TRP A 87 22.46 21.44 10.19
N ASN A 88 23.52 20.82 10.70
CA ASN A 88 24.56 21.54 11.44
C ASN A 88 25.29 22.57 10.58
N LYS A 89 25.42 22.32 9.27
CA LYS A 89 26.05 23.24 8.31
C LYS A 89 25.23 24.51 8.02
N LEU A 90 23.95 24.52 8.38
CA LEU A 90 23.05 25.67 8.20
C LEU A 90 22.85 26.49 9.47
N ARG A 91 23.56 26.16 10.56
CA ARG A 91 23.52 26.98 11.78
C ARG A 91 24.11 28.37 11.49
N GLY A 92 23.36 29.41 11.84
CA GLY A 92 23.78 30.80 11.65
C GLY A 92 23.54 31.35 10.24
N VAL A 93 22.87 30.58 9.37
CA VAL A 93 22.39 31.09 8.08
C VAL A 93 21.02 31.74 8.27
N ASP A 94 20.85 32.95 7.75
CA ASP A 94 19.60 33.74 7.87
C ASP A 94 18.63 33.55 6.69
N VAL A 95 19.14 33.20 5.51
CA VAL A 95 18.34 32.99 4.29
C VAL A 95 18.88 31.80 3.51
N LEU A 96 18.02 30.91 3.02
CA LEU A 96 18.41 29.80 2.16
C LEU A 96 18.67 30.31 0.74
N THR A 97 19.89 30.09 0.22
CA THR A 97 20.29 30.43 -1.15
C THR A 97 20.85 29.19 -1.84
N LYS A 98 20.97 29.22 -3.17
CA LYS A 98 21.52 28.08 -3.92
C LYS A 98 22.95 27.72 -3.48
N GLU A 99 23.73 28.72 -3.10
CA GLU A 99 25.13 28.57 -2.70
C GLU A 99 25.25 27.89 -1.34
N ASN A 100 24.44 28.29 -0.35
CA ASN A 100 24.55 27.77 1.01
C ASN A 100 23.89 26.40 1.22
N ILE A 101 22.89 26.03 0.41
CA ILE A 101 22.26 24.71 0.50
C ILE A 101 23.03 23.63 -0.27
N ALA A 102 23.96 24.00 -1.16
CA ALA A 102 24.63 23.06 -2.05
C ALA A 102 25.40 21.96 -1.28
N GLU A 103 26.08 22.32 -0.20
CA GLU A 103 26.82 21.37 0.63
C GLU A 103 25.88 20.49 1.48
N PRO A 104 24.90 21.02 2.23
CA PRO A 104 23.86 20.22 2.88
C PRO A 104 23.16 19.23 1.93
N MET A 105 22.82 19.64 0.70
CA MET A 105 22.20 18.75 -0.29
C MET A 105 23.13 17.60 -0.72
N ARG A 106 24.45 17.83 -0.76
CA ARG A 106 25.42 16.75 -1.05
C ARG A 106 25.49 15.74 0.09
N ASP A 107 25.44 16.18 1.34
CA ASP A 107 25.41 15.30 2.50
C ASP A 107 24.12 14.46 2.52
N ILE A 108 22.96 15.07 2.28
CA ILE A 108 21.68 14.37 2.19
C ILE A 108 21.70 13.35 1.05
N ARG A 109 22.22 13.73 -0.12
CA ARG A 109 22.38 12.82 -1.26
C ARG A 109 23.24 11.61 -0.90
N ARG A 110 24.37 11.83 -0.22
CA ARG A 110 25.24 10.73 0.22
C ARG A 110 24.51 9.81 1.20
N ALA A 111 23.83 10.38 2.19
CA ALA A 111 23.08 9.63 3.20
C ALA A 111 21.98 8.75 2.59
N LEU A 112 21.25 9.27 1.58
CA LEU A 112 20.23 8.50 0.88
C LEU A 112 20.81 7.35 0.04
N LEU A 113 21.94 7.59 -0.63
CA LEU A 113 22.63 6.53 -1.40
C LEU A 113 23.22 5.45 -0.50
N GLU A 114 23.76 5.83 0.65
CA GLU A 114 24.24 4.89 1.69
C GLU A 114 23.11 4.08 2.30
N ALA A 115 21.87 4.59 2.26
CA ALA A 115 20.65 3.90 2.70
C ALA A 115 19.97 3.09 1.56
N ASP A 116 20.73 2.71 0.52
CA ASP A 116 20.27 1.90 -0.63
C ASP A 116 19.14 2.51 -1.47
N VAL A 117 18.89 3.82 -1.38
CA VAL A 117 17.89 4.50 -2.21
C VAL A 117 18.37 4.61 -3.66
N SER A 118 17.48 4.38 -4.62
CA SER A 118 17.84 4.40 -6.04
C SER A 118 18.31 5.76 -6.54
N LEU A 119 19.40 5.78 -7.31
CA LEU A 119 19.96 7.03 -7.84
C LEU A 119 18.93 7.90 -8.60
N PRO A 120 18.01 7.34 -9.42
CA PRO A 120 16.94 8.12 -10.03
C PRO A 120 15.98 8.75 -9.01
N VAL A 121 15.68 8.06 -7.90
CA VAL A 121 14.86 8.61 -6.81
C VAL A 121 15.62 9.70 -6.07
N VAL A 122 16.88 9.47 -5.70
CA VAL A 122 17.70 10.46 -5.00
C VAL A 122 17.87 11.74 -5.84
N ARG A 123 18.09 11.61 -7.16
CA ARG A 123 18.19 12.78 -8.04
C ARG A 123 16.91 13.63 -8.02
N ARG A 124 15.75 13.00 -8.25
CA ARG A 124 14.44 13.69 -8.22
C ARG A 124 14.16 14.33 -6.86
N PHE A 125 14.49 13.62 -5.78
CA PHE A 125 14.33 14.10 -4.42
C PHE A 125 15.17 15.36 -4.16
N ILE A 126 16.47 15.33 -4.47
CA ILE A 126 17.36 16.47 -4.24
C ILE A 126 16.96 17.68 -5.09
N GLU A 127 16.54 17.46 -6.33
CA GLU A 127 16.05 18.51 -7.22
C GLU A 127 14.80 19.20 -6.63
N SER A 128 13.78 18.42 -6.26
CA SER A 128 12.55 18.90 -5.64
C SER A 128 12.80 19.65 -4.32
N VAL A 129 13.65 19.11 -3.43
CA VAL A 129 14.02 19.77 -2.17
C VAL A 129 14.75 21.08 -2.43
N SER A 130 15.68 21.10 -3.38
CA SER A 130 16.46 22.31 -3.69
C SER A 130 15.58 23.44 -4.22
N GLU A 131 14.62 23.11 -5.10
CA GLU A 131 13.65 24.07 -5.61
C GLU A 131 12.76 24.63 -4.51
N LYS A 132 12.19 23.76 -3.66
CA LYS A 132 11.32 24.16 -2.55
C LYS A 132 12.07 24.95 -1.47
N ALA A 133 13.32 24.57 -1.17
CA ALA A 133 14.11 25.23 -0.14
C ALA A 133 14.48 26.68 -0.50
N VAL A 134 14.81 26.95 -1.77
CA VAL A 134 15.14 28.31 -2.25
C VAL A 134 13.88 29.12 -2.57
N GLY A 135 12.83 28.46 -3.06
CA GLY A 135 11.59 29.11 -3.50
C GLY A 135 10.58 29.43 -2.40
N THR A 136 10.82 29.00 -1.16
CA THR A 136 9.93 29.32 -0.03
C THR A 136 10.35 30.66 0.59
N ASP A 137 9.49 31.67 0.52
CA ASP A 137 9.69 32.95 1.22
C ASP A 137 10.05 32.70 2.70
N VAL A 138 11.03 33.46 3.22
CA VAL A 138 11.46 33.36 4.61
C VAL A 138 10.26 33.59 5.52
N ILE A 139 9.77 32.52 6.15
CA ILE A 139 8.68 32.63 7.11
C ILE A 139 9.23 33.35 8.33
N ARG A 140 8.75 34.58 8.58
CA ARG A 140 9.20 35.39 9.73
C ARG A 140 9.08 34.58 11.03
N GLY A 141 10.20 34.44 11.75
CA GLY A 141 10.27 33.74 13.02
C GLY A 141 10.62 32.24 12.94
N VAL A 142 10.78 31.67 11.75
CA VAL A 142 11.28 30.30 11.56
C VAL A 142 12.74 30.34 11.15
N ARG A 143 13.59 29.55 11.83
CA ARG A 143 15.01 29.47 11.48
C ARG A 143 15.19 28.68 10.17
N PRO A 144 16.11 29.08 9.27
CA PRO A 144 16.33 28.39 7.99
C PRO A 144 16.66 26.91 8.08
N ASP A 145 17.38 26.47 9.12
CA ASP A 145 17.65 25.05 9.38
C ASP A 145 16.36 24.27 9.63
N GLN A 146 15.43 24.82 10.42
CA GLN A 146 14.11 24.21 10.67
C GLN A 146 13.23 24.19 9.41
N GLN A 147 13.32 25.24 8.60
CA GLN A 147 12.61 25.30 7.32
C GLN A 147 13.10 24.21 6.37
N LEU A 148 14.42 24.00 6.26
CA LEU A 148 14.95 22.92 5.45
C LEU A 148 14.55 21.54 5.99
N VAL A 149 14.63 21.31 7.31
CA VAL A 149 14.16 20.06 7.95
C VAL A 149 12.72 19.76 7.53
N LYS A 150 11.85 20.77 7.57
CA LYS A 150 10.45 20.63 7.17
C LYS A 150 10.32 20.28 5.70
N VAL A 151 10.99 20.99 4.79
CA VAL A 151 10.93 20.70 3.34
C VAL A 151 11.40 19.28 3.06
N VAL A 152 12.52 18.85 3.66
CA VAL A 152 13.04 17.49 3.53
C VAL A 152 12.04 16.47 4.08
N SER A 153 11.46 16.71 5.26
CA SER A 153 10.46 15.82 5.86
C SER A 153 9.22 15.69 4.98
N ASP A 154 8.67 16.81 4.50
CA ASP A 154 7.49 16.83 3.64
C ASP A 154 7.77 16.09 2.32
N GLU A 155 8.97 16.25 1.75
CA GLU A 155 9.37 15.52 0.55
C GLU A 155 9.54 14.01 0.81
N LEU A 156 10.11 13.62 1.96
CA LEU A 156 10.22 12.21 2.34
C LEU A 156 8.84 11.57 2.49
N VAL A 157 7.87 12.29 3.08
CA VAL A 157 6.48 11.83 3.19
C VAL A 157 5.85 11.64 1.81
N GLN A 158 6.03 12.61 0.90
CA GLN A 158 5.54 12.50 -0.48
C GLN A 158 6.19 11.32 -1.21
N LEU A 159 7.49 11.13 -1.04
CA LEU A 159 8.23 10.02 -1.64
C LEU A 159 7.74 8.65 -1.15
N MET A 160 7.33 8.55 0.11
CA MET A 160 6.79 7.32 0.71
C MET A 160 5.33 7.03 0.35
N GLY A 161 4.67 7.89 -0.44
CA GLY A 161 3.31 7.66 -0.95
C GLY A 161 2.23 8.59 -0.37
N GLY A 162 2.57 9.47 0.57
CA GLY A 162 1.73 10.59 1.03
C GLY A 162 0.49 10.25 1.87
N GLU A 163 -0.28 9.23 1.49
CA GLU A 163 -1.53 8.84 2.15
C GLU A 163 -1.51 7.37 2.60
N VAL A 164 -2.21 7.10 3.71
CA VAL A 164 -2.39 5.73 4.21
C VAL A 164 -3.52 5.08 3.41
N SER A 165 -3.19 4.02 2.66
CA SER A 165 -4.20 3.16 2.03
C SER A 165 -4.48 1.94 2.91
N ASP A 166 -5.76 1.73 3.24
CA ASP A 166 -6.21 0.53 3.93
C ASP A 166 -6.36 -0.65 2.97
N LEU A 167 -6.39 -1.88 3.53
CA LEU A 167 -6.75 -3.08 2.77
C LEU A 167 -8.20 -3.00 2.29
N VAL A 168 -8.43 -3.35 1.03
CA VAL A 168 -9.77 -3.43 0.45
C VAL A 168 -10.41 -4.77 0.82
N PHE A 169 -11.60 -4.69 1.43
CA PHE A 169 -12.41 -5.86 1.75
C PHE A 169 -13.50 -6.08 0.70
N ALA A 170 -13.82 -7.35 0.45
CA ALA A 170 -14.89 -7.72 -0.46
C ALA A 170 -16.25 -7.22 0.06
N LYS A 171 -17.10 -6.71 -0.85
CA LYS A 171 -18.46 -6.26 -0.52
C LYS A 171 -19.39 -7.42 -0.12
N SER A 172 -19.10 -8.63 -0.61
CA SER A 172 -19.88 -9.84 -0.36
C SER A 172 -18.99 -11.07 -0.39
N GLY A 173 -19.23 -12.00 0.54
CA GLY A 173 -18.42 -13.22 0.69
C GLY A 173 -17.05 -12.96 1.33
N PRO A 174 -16.18 -13.99 1.39
CA PRO A 174 -14.85 -13.85 1.95
C PRO A 174 -14.00 -12.90 1.11
N THR A 175 -13.23 -12.03 1.77
CA THR A 175 -12.15 -11.26 1.14
C THR A 175 -11.00 -12.19 0.82
N ILE A 176 -10.51 -12.16 -0.40
CA ILE A 176 -9.48 -13.08 -0.87
C ILE A 176 -8.18 -12.30 -1.05
N ILE A 177 -7.17 -12.64 -0.26
CA ILE A 177 -5.83 -12.04 -0.32
C ILE A 177 -4.86 -13.09 -0.89
N LEU A 178 -4.31 -12.80 -2.06
CA LEU A 178 -3.29 -13.64 -2.69
C LEU A 178 -1.90 -13.07 -2.37
N LEU A 179 -1.06 -13.85 -1.69
CA LEU A 179 0.33 -13.46 -1.45
C LEU A 179 1.20 -13.98 -2.57
N ALA A 180 1.91 -13.08 -3.24
CA ALA A 180 2.91 -13.40 -4.27
C ALA A 180 4.28 -12.88 -3.83
N GLY A 181 5.36 -13.35 -4.48
CA GLY A 181 6.69 -12.81 -4.26
C GLY A 181 7.81 -13.83 -4.37
N LEU A 182 9.04 -13.35 -4.25
CA LEU A 182 10.26 -14.14 -4.39
C LEU A 182 10.37 -15.28 -3.37
N GLN A 183 11.29 -16.21 -3.62
CA GLN A 183 11.64 -17.23 -2.63
C GLN A 183 12.35 -16.58 -1.44
N GLY A 184 12.11 -17.07 -0.22
CA GLY A 184 12.88 -16.63 0.95
C GLY A 184 12.56 -15.22 1.48
N VAL A 185 11.61 -14.50 0.88
CA VAL A 185 11.13 -13.18 1.35
C VAL A 185 10.16 -13.26 2.52
N GLY A 186 9.84 -14.46 3.01
CA GLY A 186 9.01 -14.64 4.21
C GLY A 186 7.49 -14.69 3.99
N LYS A 187 7.01 -15.03 2.78
CA LYS A 187 5.56 -15.14 2.46
C LYS A 187 4.75 -15.96 3.47
N THR A 188 5.16 -17.18 3.78
CA THR A 188 4.48 -18.06 4.75
C THR A 188 4.39 -17.42 6.15
N THR A 189 5.44 -16.71 6.58
CA THR A 189 5.45 -15.99 7.86
C THR A 189 4.53 -14.77 7.82
N VAL A 190 4.56 -14.01 6.73
CA VAL A 190 3.67 -12.86 6.49
C VAL A 190 2.21 -13.31 6.47
N CYS A 191 1.91 -14.44 5.85
CA CYS A 191 0.57 -15.03 5.81
C CYS A 191 -0.02 -15.19 7.21
N ALA A 192 0.72 -15.83 8.11
CA ALA A 192 0.29 -16.02 9.49
C ALA A 192 0.22 -14.70 10.29
N LYS A 193 1.18 -13.78 10.10
CA LYS A 193 1.17 -12.45 10.75
C LYS A 193 -0.03 -11.62 10.31
N LEU A 194 -0.34 -11.63 9.01
CA LEU A 194 -1.48 -10.92 8.43
C LEU A 194 -2.80 -11.50 8.96
N ALA A 195 -2.94 -12.83 8.99
CA ALA A 195 -4.12 -13.47 9.55
C ALA A 195 -4.33 -13.10 11.03
N PHE A 196 -3.25 -13.09 11.82
CA PHE A 196 -3.31 -12.70 13.22
C PHE A 196 -3.67 -11.23 13.42
N TYR A 197 -3.15 -10.35 12.57
CA TYR A 197 -3.51 -8.94 12.56
C TYR A 197 -5.00 -8.73 12.24
N LEU A 198 -5.51 -9.36 11.18
CA LEU A 198 -6.92 -9.29 10.80
C LEU A 198 -7.85 -9.88 11.86
N LYS A 199 -7.43 -10.97 12.52
CA LYS A 199 -8.13 -11.54 13.67
C LYS A 199 -8.23 -10.57 14.84
N LYS A 200 -7.18 -9.80 15.13
CA LYS A 200 -7.23 -8.73 16.13
C LYS A 200 -8.19 -7.60 15.77
N LEU A 201 -8.43 -7.39 14.47
CA LEU A 201 -9.46 -6.49 13.96
C LEU A 201 -10.88 -7.10 13.97
N GLY A 202 -11.04 -8.30 14.53
CA GLY A 202 -12.33 -8.99 14.65
C GLY A 202 -12.76 -9.76 13.40
N LYS A 203 -11.86 -10.00 12.44
CA LYS A 203 -12.14 -10.81 11.25
C LYS A 203 -11.83 -12.28 11.48
N SER A 204 -12.76 -13.16 11.13
CA SER A 204 -12.47 -14.59 11.00
C SER A 204 -11.62 -14.85 9.76
N CYS A 205 -10.54 -15.60 9.91
CA CYS A 205 -9.57 -15.84 8.83
C CYS A 205 -9.40 -17.34 8.57
N MET A 206 -9.01 -17.69 7.35
CA MET A 206 -8.52 -19.01 6.98
C MET A 206 -7.27 -18.86 6.10
N LEU A 207 -6.27 -19.71 6.31
CA LEU A 207 -5.07 -19.77 5.48
C LEU A 207 -5.20 -20.90 4.46
N VAL A 208 -4.62 -20.74 3.28
CA VAL A 208 -4.54 -21.78 2.25
C VAL A 208 -3.09 -22.02 1.89
N ALA A 209 -2.63 -23.27 2.05
CA ALA A 209 -1.28 -23.69 1.70
C ALA A 209 -1.22 -24.07 0.21
N ALA A 210 -0.87 -23.11 -0.64
CA ALA A 210 -0.73 -23.33 -2.09
C ALA A 210 0.75 -23.41 -2.55
N ASP A 211 1.72 -23.37 -1.65
CA ASP A 211 3.13 -23.70 -1.93
C ASP A 211 3.35 -25.22 -1.89
N VAL A 212 2.97 -25.89 -2.98
CA VAL A 212 3.07 -27.36 -3.13
C VAL A 212 4.49 -27.85 -3.43
N TYR A 213 5.38 -26.95 -3.86
CA TYR A 213 6.76 -27.30 -4.21
C TYR A 213 7.66 -27.46 -2.99
N ARG A 214 7.24 -26.92 -1.85
CA ARG A 214 7.96 -27.01 -0.58
C ARG A 214 7.08 -27.72 0.44
N PRO A 215 7.18 -29.05 0.60
CA PRO A 215 6.38 -29.80 1.56
C PRO A 215 6.44 -29.21 2.98
N ALA A 216 7.65 -28.82 3.41
CA ALA A 216 7.86 -28.17 4.70
C ALA A 216 7.16 -26.79 4.85
N ALA A 217 6.82 -26.10 3.76
CA ALA A 217 6.08 -24.84 3.81
C ALA A 217 4.61 -25.08 4.24
N ILE A 218 4.00 -26.19 3.83
CA ILE A 218 2.66 -26.60 4.26
C ILE A 218 2.65 -26.86 5.78
N ASP A 219 3.63 -27.63 6.25
CA ASP A 219 3.77 -27.93 7.68
C ASP A 219 4.06 -26.66 8.48
N GLN A 220 4.96 -25.80 7.97
CA GLN A 220 5.26 -24.51 8.56
C GLN A 220 4.01 -23.64 8.68
N LEU A 221 3.22 -23.50 7.61
CA LEU A 221 2.00 -22.71 7.62
C LEU A 221 0.98 -23.30 8.61
N THR A 222 0.87 -24.63 8.70
CA THR A 222 -0.01 -25.33 9.64
C THR A 222 0.40 -25.06 11.10
N ILE A 223 1.69 -25.14 11.43
CA ILE A 223 2.22 -24.83 12.76
C ILE A 223 1.96 -23.36 13.11
N LEU A 224 2.22 -22.46 12.18
CA LEU A 224 1.99 -21.02 12.37
C LEU A 224 0.50 -20.72 12.55
N GLY A 225 -0.38 -21.31 11.74
CA GLY A 225 -1.83 -21.19 11.83
C GLY A 225 -2.34 -21.65 13.19
N LYS A 226 -1.90 -22.82 13.68
CA LYS A 226 -2.21 -23.29 15.04
C LYS A 226 -1.76 -22.29 16.10
N LYS A 227 -0.54 -21.74 15.98
CA LYS A 227 0.01 -20.76 16.93
C LYS A 227 -0.83 -19.48 17.02
N VAL A 228 -1.38 -19.01 15.91
CA VAL A 228 -2.26 -17.81 15.88
C VAL A 228 -3.74 -18.14 16.02
N GLY A 229 -4.09 -19.42 16.13
CA GLY A 229 -5.46 -19.93 16.20
C GLY A 229 -6.27 -19.59 14.96
N VAL A 230 -5.70 -19.83 13.77
CA VAL A 230 -6.32 -19.65 12.46
C VAL A 230 -6.26 -20.98 11.70
N PRO A 231 -7.39 -21.49 11.18
CA PRO A 231 -7.41 -22.74 10.43
C PRO A 231 -6.61 -22.64 9.13
N VAL A 232 -6.00 -23.75 8.73
CA VAL A 232 -5.21 -23.88 7.49
C VAL A 232 -5.83 -24.97 6.63
N TYR A 233 -6.13 -24.63 5.38
CA TYR A 233 -6.54 -25.57 4.35
C TYR A 233 -5.33 -26.04 3.53
N SER A 234 -5.22 -27.34 3.29
CA SER A 234 -4.17 -27.96 2.50
C SER A 234 -4.68 -29.26 1.87
N GLU A 235 -4.19 -29.57 0.67
CA GLU A 235 -4.41 -30.86 -0.01
C GLU A 235 -3.09 -31.62 -0.25
N GLY A 236 -2.04 -31.27 0.50
CA GLY A 236 -0.70 -31.83 0.31
C GLY A 236 0.01 -31.27 -0.93
N THR A 237 0.89 -32.08 -1.52
CA THR A 237 1.80 -31.65 -2.61
C THR A 237 1.37 -32.11 -4.00
N GLU A 238 0.42 -33.04 -4.09
CA GLU A 238 0.00 -33.66 -5.36
C GLU A 238 -1.05 -32.82 -6.12
N ALA A 239 -1.83 -32.01 -5.40
CA ALA A 239 -2.86 -31.19 -6.00
C ALA A 239 -2.26 -29.91 -6.63
N LYS A 240 -2.87 -29.45 -7.74
CA LYS A 240 -2.44 -28.21 -8.39
C LYS A 240 -2.75 -26.99 -7.49
N PRO A 241 -1.88 -25.97 -7.39
CA PRO A 241 -2.11 -24.78 -6.55
C PRO A 241 -3.42 -24.06 -6.85
N SER A 242 -3.82 -23.96 -8.12
CA SER A 242 -5.10 -23.34 -8.52
C SER A 242 -6.31 -24.12 -8.02
N GLN A 243 -6.20 -25.44 -7.93
CA GLN A 243 -7.24 -26.33 -7.39
C GLN A 243 -7.33 -26.18 -5.87
N ILE A 244 -6.19 -26.20 -5.18
CA ILE A 244 -6.11 -26.00 -3.72
C ILE A 244 -6.71 -24.64 -3.34
N ALA A 245 -6.36 -23.57 -4.05
CA ALA A 245 -6.90 -22.24 -3.80
C ALA A 245 -8.43 -22.19 -4.01
N LYS A 246 -8.93 -22.83 -5.07
CA LYS A 246 -10.37 -22.90 -5.38
C LYS A 246 -11.15 -23.70 -4.34
N ASN A 247 -10.62 -24.83 -3.89
CA ASN A 247 -11.26 -25.65 -2.87
C ASN A 247 -11.17 -25.01 -1.48
N GLY A 248 -10.03 -24.40 -1.13
CA GLY A 248 -9.88 -23.60 0.08
C GLY A 248 -10.89 -22.45 0.13
N LEU A 249 -11.18 -21.79 -1.00
CA LEU A 249 -12.24 -20.79 -1.08
C LEU A 249 -13.64 -21.38 -0.81
N LYS A 250 -13.93 -22.59 -1.27
CA LYS A 250 -15.21 -23.27 -0.95
C LYS A 250 -15.30 -23.58 0.53
N GLU A 251 -14.23 -24.13 1.10
CA GLU A 251 -14.13 -24.45 2.52
C GLU A 251 -14.30 -23.20 3.39
N ALA A 252 -13.66 -22.09 3.02
CA ALA A 252 -13.81 -20.80 3.69
C ALA A 252 -15.26 -20.29 3.66
N LYS A 253 -15.99 -20.49 2.55
CA LYS A 253 -17.42 -20.13 2.45
C LYS A 253 -18.29 -20.98 3.35
N VAL A 254 -18.03 -22.29 3.43
CA VAL A 254 -18.73 -23.22 4.33
C VAL A 254 -18.51 -22.82 5.79
N ASN A 255 -17.26 -22.50 6.13
CA ASN A 255 -16.86 -22.08 7.48
C ASN A 255 -17.17 -20.61 7.79
N LYS A 256 -17.80 -19.88 6.86
CA LYS A 256 -18.16 -18.46 6.98
C LYS A 256 -16.98 -17.57 7.39
N ALA A 257 -15.80 -17.85 6.87
CA ALA A 257 -14.63 -17.01 7.09
C ALA A 257 -14.80 -15.65 6.39
N ASP A 258 -14.42 -14.57 7.07
CA ASP A 258 -14.44 -13.21 6.50
C ASP A 258 -13.30 -12.98 5.52
N VAL A 259 -12.13 -13.61 5.77
CA VAL A 259 -10.92 -13.46 4.97
C VAL A 259 -10.26 -14.81 4.71
N ILE A 260 -9.79 -15.00 3.49
CA ILE A 260 -8.92 -16.10 3.09
C ILE A 260 -7.59 -15.53 2.59
N ILE A 261 -6.48 -16.08 3.08
CA ILE A 261 -5.14 -15.69 2.66
C ILE A 261 -4.47 -16.90 2.01
N VAL A 262 -4.08 -16.76 0.75
CA VAL A 262 -3.48 -17.82 -0.05
C VAL A 262 -1.96 -17.61 -0.07
N ASP A 263 -1.22 -18.54 0.55
CA ASP A 263 0.25 -18.58 0.52
C ASP A 263 0.69 -19.38 -0.71
N THR A 264 1.22 -18.70 -1.73
CA THR A 264 1.73 -19.37 -2.93
C THR A 264 3.21 -19.67 -2.78
N ALA A 265 3.70 -20.57 -3.63
CA ALA A 265 5.12 -20.70 -3.87
C ALA A 265 5.74 -19.36 -4.27
N GLY A 266 7.03 -19.19 -4.00
CA GLY A 266 7.76 -18.05 -4.53
C GLY A 266 8.99 -18.45 -5.30
N ARG A 267 9.13 -17.88 -6.49
CA ARG A 267 10.34 -17.76 -7.30
C ARG A 267 10.14 -16.61 -8.29
N LEU A 268 11.18 -15.84 -8.61
CA LEU A 268 11.17 -14.90 -9.76
C LEU A 268 12.54 -14.67 -10.36
N GLN A 269 12.49 -14.62 -11.68
CA GLN A 269 12.85 -13.52 -12.61
C GLN A 269 12.90 -14.11 -14.04
N VAL A 270 12.79 -15.45 -14.17
CA VAL A 270 12.90 -16.15 -15.47
C VAL A 270 11.94 -17.35 -15.64
N ASP A 271 11.12 -17.69 -14.63
CA ASP A 271 10.25 -18.88 -14.70
C ASP A 271 8.83 -18.54 -15.19
N LYS A 272 8.65 -18.57 -16.52
CA LYS A 272 7.35 -18.36 -17.16
C LYS A 272 6.29 -19.37 -16.71
N ALA A 273 6.68 -20.60 -16.39
CA ALA A 273 5.74 -21.64 -15.97
C ALA A 273 5.11 -21.28 -14.62
N MET A 274 5.92 -20.78 -13.68
CA MET A 274 5.42 -20.36 -12.37
C MET A 274 4.57 -19.09 -12.42
N MET A 275 4.93 -18.12 -13.28
CA MET A 275 4.07 -16.95 -13.50
C MET A 275 2.72 -17.34 -14.09
N ASN A 276 2.70 -18.33 -15.00
CA ASN A 276 1.46 -18.87 -15.53
C ASN A 276 0.63 -19.58 -14.46
N GLU A 277 1.26 -20.38 -13.59
CA GLU A 277 0.56 -21.02 -12.47
C GLU A 277 -0.04 -19.97 -11.50
N LEU A 278 0.69 -18.91 -11.18
CA LEU A 278 0.18 -17.82 -10.35
C LEU A 278 -1.00 -17.10 -11.04
N LYS A 279 -0.95 -16.91 -12.37
CA LYS A 279 -2.09 -16.41 -13.16
C LYS A 279 -3.28 -17.36 -13.10
N GLU A 280 -3.06 -18.67 -13.14
CA GLU A 280 -4.12 -19.68 -12.98
C GLU A 280 -4.75 -19.62 -11.59
N VAL A 281 -3.93 -19.52 -10.53
CA VAL A 281 -4.41 -19.34 -9.15
C VAL A 281 -5.24 -18.07 -9.05
N LYS A 282 -4.71 -16.93 -9.51
CA LYS A 282 -5.42 -15.64 -9.54
C LYS A 282 -6.76 -15.75 -10.26
N LYS A 283 -6.79 -16.40 -11.43
CA LYS A 283 -8.03 -16.62 -12.21
C LYS A 283 -9.02 -17.54 -11.50
N ALA A 284 -8.53 -18.56 -10.80
CA ALA A 284 -9.38 -19.55 -10.12
C ALA A 284 -10.14 -18.95 -8.92
N VAL A 285 -9.54 -18.00 -8.21
CA VAL A 285 -10.14 -17.40 -7.00
C VAL A 285 -10.58 -15.95 -7.16
N ASN A 286 -10.12 -15.24 -8.19
CA ASN A 286 -10.40 -13.82 -8.44
C ASN A 286 -10.19 -12.95 -7.18
N PRO A 287 -8.93 -12.80 -6.72
CA PRO A 287 -8.62 -12.20 -5.43
C PRO A 287 -9.04 -10.72 -5.35
N THR A 288 -9.44 -10.29 -4.17
CA THR A 288 -9.71 -8.87 -3.86
C THR A 288 -8.40 -8.08 -3.78
N GLU A 289 -7.38 -8.71 -3.19
CA GLU A 289 -6.06 -8.13 -3.00
C GLU A 289 -4.99 -9.10 -3.50
N VAL A 290 -4.02 -8.59 -4.24
CA VAL A 290 -2.80 -9.31 -4.62
C VAL A 290 -1.62 -8.56 -4.02
N LEU A 291 -1.09 -9.10 -2.92
CA LEU A 291 -0.02 -8.46 -2.16
C LEU A 291 1.32 -9.09 -2.51
N LEU A 292 2.24 -8.25 -3.02
CA LEU A 292 3.60 -8.65 -3.32
C LEU A 292 4.47 -8.56 -2.06
N VAL A 293 5.00 -9.68 -1.61
CA VAL A 293 5.94 -9.72 -0.50
C VAL A 293 7.36 -9.54 -1.04
N VAL A 294 8.05 -8.53 -0.55
CA VAL A 294 9.43 -8.17 -0.94
C VAL A 294 10.29 -8.08 0.30
N ASP A 295 11.55 -8.48 0.18
CA ASP A 295 12.54 -8.33 1.23
C ASP A 295 13.13 -6.91 1.19
N ALA A 296 13.20 -6.23 2.34
CA ALA A 296 13.83 -4.91 2.43
C ALA A 296 15.31 -4.93 1.99
N MET A 297 15.98 -6.08 2.13
CA MET A 297 17.39 -6.24 1.72
C MET A 297 17.59 -6.30 0.20
N THR A 298 16.51 -6.45 -0.60
CA THR A 298 16.60 -6.50 -2.08
C THR A 298 17.03 -5.15 -2.68
N GLY A 299 16.96 -4.05 -1.91
CA GLY A 299 17.45 -2.74 -2.32
C GLY A 299 16.83 -2.26 -3.63
N GLN A 300 17.67 -1.78 -4.55
CA GLN A 300 17.22 -1.18 -5.82
C GLN A 300 16.58 -2.19 -6.79
N GLU A 301 16.94 -3.48 -6.71
CA GLU A 301 16.39 -4.52 -7.58
C GLU A 301 14.89 -4.76 -7.32
N ALA A 302 14.41 -4.36 -6.14
CA ALA A 302 13.00 -4.46 -5.76
C ALA A 302 12.10 -3.68 -6.73
N ALA A 303 12.53 -2.51 -7.22
CA ALA A 303 11.72 -1.68 -8.10
C ALA A 303 11.43 -2.38 -9.45
N GLY A 304 12.44 -3.02 -10.04
CA GLY A 304 12.28 -3.78 -11.27
C GLY A 304 11.37 -5.00 -11.07
N LEU A 305 11.58 -5.73 -9.96
CA LEU A 305 10.75 -6.86 -9.58
C LEU A 305 9.26 -6.48 -9.43
N VAL A 306 8.99 -5.39 -8.72
CA VAL A 306 7.64 -4.86 -8.48
C VAL A 306 6.98 -4.48 -9.81
N SER A 307 7.71 -3.80 -10.71
CA SER A 307 7.19 -3.42 -12.03
C SER A 307 6.82 -4.65 -12.85
N SER A 308 7.72 -5.62 -13.00
CA SER A 308 7.46 -6.83 -13.78
C SER A 308 6.27 -7.63 -13.22
N PHE A 309 6.14 -7.70 -11.91
CA PHE A 309 5.00 -8.36 -11.27
C PHE A 309 3.68 -7.62 -11.49
N ASN A 310 3.72 -6.30 -11.40
CA ASN A 310 2.55 -5.48 -11.63
C ASN A 310 2.07 -5.66 -13.08
N ASP A 311 2.98 -5.68 -14.05
CA ASP A 311 2.64 -5.83 -15.46
C ASP A 311 2.09 -7.23 -15.78
N GLU A 312 2.66 -8.28 -15.18
CA GLU A 312 2.26 -9.65 -15.47
C GLU A 312 1.07 -10.16 -14.67
N ILE A 313 1.00 -9.84 -13.38
CA ILE A 313 -0.01 -10.36 -12.46
C ILE A 313 -1.04 -9.29 -12.12
N GLY A 314 -0.64 -8.02 -11.99
CA GLY A 314 -1.47 -6.95 -11.44
C GLY A 314 -1.53 -7.07 -9.92
N ILE A 315 -0.67 -6.30 -9.25
CA ILE A 315 -0.58 -6.22 -7.79
C ILE A 315 -1.39 -5.04 -7.28
N THR A 316 -1.93 -5.14 -6.08
CA THR A 316 -2.72 -4.07 -5.44
C THR A 316 -1.97 -3.43 -4.27
N GLY A 317 -0.97 -4.13 -3.73
CA GLY A 317 -0.11 -3.61 -2.69
C GLY A 317 1.17 -4.43 -2.53
N ALA A 318 2.06 -3.98 -1.66
CA ALA A 318 3.30 -4.67 -1.33
C ALA A 318 3.52 -4.73 0.19
N ILE A 319 4.17 -5.79 0.66
CA ILE A 319 4.59 -5.97 2.05
C ILE A 319 6.11 -6.09 2.06
N LEU A 320 6.79 -5.14 2.72
CA LEU A 320 8.22 -5.25 2.99
C LEU A 320 8.47 -6.12 4.24
N THR A 321 9.39 -7.07 4.12
CA THR A 321 9.82 -7.94 5.21
C THR A 321 11.28 -7.69 5.58
N LYS A 322 11.72 -8.30 6.70
CA LYS A 322 13.10 -8.22 7.21
C LYS A 322 13.62 -6.79 7.42
N LEU A 323 12.75 -5.86 7.79
CA LEU A 323 13.13 -4.49 8.17
C LEU A 323 14.01 -4.45 9.44
N ASP A 324 14.08 -5.56 10.17
CA ASP A 324 14.95 -5.80 11.31
C ASP A 324 16.32 -6.39 10.92
N GLY A 325 16.52 -6.79 9.66
CA GLY A 325 17.78 -7.32 9.15
C GLY A 325 18.72 -6.20 8.71
N ASP A 326 19.95 -6.20 9.24
CA ASP A 326 21.03 -5.34 8.74
C ASP A 326 21.67 -5.98 7.50
N SER A 327 21.67 -5.26 6.37
CA SER A 327 22.37 -5.66 5.14
C SER A 327 23.90 -5.48 5.22
N ARG A 328 24.46 -4.99 6.34
CA ARG A 328 25.91 -4.87 6.55
C ARG A 328 26.58 -6.08 7.23
N GLY A 329 25.93 -7.25 7.20
CA GLY A 329 26.49 -8.53 7.62
C GLY A 329 27.29 -9.30 6.55
N VAL A 330 27.67 -8.68 5.42
CA VAL A 330 28.50 -9.33 4.41
C VAL A 330 29.99 -9.22 4.83
N TRP A 331 30.45 -10.27 5.53
CA TRP A 331 31.86 -10.64 5.73
C TRP A 331 32.82 -9.58 6.30
N LYS A 332 32.95 -9.55 7.62
CA LYS A 332 34.26 -9.41 8.28
C LYS A 332 34.59 -10.71 9.01
N ALA A 333 35.03 -11.71 8.25
CA ALA A 333 35.92 -12.72 8.80
C ALA A 333 37.35 -12.22 8.55
N ASN A 334 38.18 -12.28 9.59
CA ASN A 334 39.60 -11.95 9.57
C ASN A 334 40.34 -12.64 8.43
#